data_AF-A0A431W853-F1
#
_entry.id   AF-A0A431W853-F1
#
_cell.length_a   1.000
_cell.length_b   1.000
_cell.length_c   1.000
_cell.angle_alpha   90.00
_cell.angle_beta   90.00
_cell.angle_gamma   90.00
#
_symmetry.space_group_name_H-M   'P 1'
#
loop_
_entity.id
_entity.type
_entity.pdbx_description
1 polymer ?
#
loop_
_entity_poly.entity_id
_entity_poly.type
_entity_poly.pdbx_seq_one_letter_code
_entity_poly.pdbx_strand_id
1 'polypeptide(L)'
;MMTPTANSHLNPTLSKQHRRLRRNKPAKLISLLRLSPLPLLASIIAMPSLADGYDIWLYPLHFDAINASWQLGEARAVTDRDGYDNQPAFTPDSQAILFSSDRGGTHQDIYQYWINDKHQDDDGKVALQLTQITDTKGESEYSPQPTPNGTRYVVEQGVPHQSVWIEETGTARKRAINSMIPSGYYAHHPEVGTLIWARYAYSLYFEPLGEVADERHFVVANAGRSIHAIPNEQAFSYLHKQPDGERVIKRFAPGSGSHTHLISVGRSSEDYGWSGNGWIFNIDANRLRAWPSSSKTTHTDQTLRWQSARWQTVTQLEPPTQAHHSPSRIAISPDNRHLAIVWAR
;
A
#
# COMPACT_ATOMS: atom_id res chain seq x y z
N MET A 1 40.26 46.37 -45.39
CA MET A 1 41.70 46.20 -45.64
C MET A 1 42.04 44.77 -45.24
N MET A 2 42.05 43.87 -46.23
CA MET A 2 43.23 43.34 -46.92
C MET A 2 43.86 42.13 -46.18
N THR A 3 43.75 40.99 -46.84
CA THR A 3 44.55 39.75 -46.73
C THR A 3 46.04 40.01 -46.99
N PRO A 4 46.94 39.08 -46.65
CA PRO A 4 47.48 38.09 -47.63
C PRO A 4 47.74 36.68 -47.01
N THR A 5 47.48 35.52 -47.63
CA THR A 5 48.11 34.74 -48.74
C THR A 5 49.59 34.29 -48.59
N ALA A 6 49.75 32.97 -48.40
CA ALA A 6 50.52 31.94 -49.15
C ALA A 6 52.05 32.02 -49.40
N ASN A 7 52.71 30.84 -49.28
CA ASN A 7 53.77 30.24 -50.13
C ASN A 7 54.14 28.86 -49.52
N SER A 8 54.25 27.68 -50.15
CA SER A 8 54.62 27.13 -51.48
C SER A 8 55.99 26.40 -51.44
N HIS A 9 56.12 25.35 -52.29
CA HIS A 9 57.32 24.59 -52.72
C HIS A 9 57.64 23.27 -51.97
N LEU A 10 58.06 22.13 -52.57
CA LEU A 10 58.41 21.68 -53.94
C LEU A 10 58.48 20.11 -53.95
N ASN A 11 58.12 19.46 -55.06
CA ASN A 11 58.55 18.09 -55.50
C ASN A 11 59.79 18.25 -56.45
N PRO A 12 60.50 17.23 -57.05
CA PRO A 12 60.19 15.79 -57.34
C PRO A 12 61.40 14.79 -57.34
N THR A 13 61.19 13.49 -57.73
CA THR A 13 62.01 12.58 -58.63
C THR A 13 61.50 11.11 -58.54
N LEU A 14 60.86 10.46 -59.55
CA LEU A 14 61.36 9.62 -60.70
C LEU A 14 62.33 8.48 -60.28
N SER A 15 62.26 7.17 -60.65
CA SER A 15 61.82 6.39 -61.84
C SER A 15 61.78 4.86 -61.47
N LYS A 16 60.78 4.01 -61.82
CA LYS A 16 60.48 3.14 -63.00
C LYS A 16 61.17 1.75 -63.13
N GLN A 17 60.32 0.73 -63.46
CA GLN A 17 60.52 -0.61 -64.11
C GLN A 17 60.90 -1.83 -63.22
N HIS A 18 60.46 -3.10 -63.41
CA HIS A 18 59.56 -3.79 -64.37
C HIS A 18 59.13 -5.20 -63.83
N ARG A 19 57.85 -5.57 -64.03
CA ARG A 19 57.28 -6.85 -64.58
C ARG A 19 57.57 -8.23 -63.91
N ARG A 20 56.51 -8.94 -63.45
CA ARG A 20 56.02 -10.24 -64.00
C ARG A 20 54.73 -10.76 -63.33
N LEU A 21 53.98 -11.51 -64.12
CA LEU A 21 52.61 -12.05 -63.95
C LEU A 21 52.49 -13.14 -62.88
N ARG A 22 51.30 -13.26 -62.26
CA ARG A 22 50.36 -14.39 -62.46
C ARG A 22 49.08 -14.22 -61.62
N ARG A 23 47.94 -14.35 -62.30
CA ARG A 23 46.60 -14.53 -61.73
C ARG A 23 46.48 -15.99 -61.27
N ASN A 24 45.98 -16.24 -60.06
CA ASN A 24 45.16 -17.42 -59.72
C ASN A 24 44.35 -17.15 -58.44
N LYS A 25 43.11 -17.64 -58.45
CA LYS A 25 42.00 -17.40 -57.50
C LYS A 25 42.34 -17.87 -56.06
N PRO A 26 41.56 -17.42 -55.06
CA PRO A 26 40.86 -18.46 -54.29
C PRO A 26 39.40 -18.15 -53.92
N ALA A 27 38.65 -19.26 -53.95
CA ALA A 27 37.61 -19.76 -53.06
C ALA A 27 36.64 -18.80 -52.31
N LYS A 28 35.36 -19.13 -52.50
CA LYS A 28 34.19 -18.73 -51.71
C LYS A 28 34.31 -19.13 -50.24
N LEU A 29 33.86 -18.25 -49.34
CA LEU A 29 33.16 -18.68 -48.13
C LEU A 29 31.97 -17.73 -47.90
N ILE A 30 30.77 -18.24 -48.13
CA ILE A 30 29.50 -17.59 -47.79
C ILE A 30 29.18 -18.04 -46.36
N SER A 31 29.19 -17.10 -45.41
CA SER A 31 28.58 -17.28 -44.10
C SER A 31 27.25 -16.51 -44.09
N LEU A 32 26.15 -17.26 -44.25
CA LEU A 32 24.79 -16.78 -44.02
C LEU A 32 24.53 -16.84 -42.52
N LEU A 33 24.65 -15.71 -41.81
CA LEU A 33 24.00 -15.56 -40.50
C LEU A 33 22.49 -15.43 -40.74
N ARG A 34 21.77 -16.55 -40.59
CA ARG A 34 20.32 -16.54 -40.39
C ARG A 34 20.05 -16.15 -38.94
N LEU A 35 19.59 -14.92 -38.73
CA LEU A 35 18.93 -14.52 -37.50
C LEU A 35 17.54 -15.18 -37.48
N SER A 36 17.41 -16.28 -36.75
CA SER A 36 16.11 -16.83 -36.39
C SER A 36 15.48 -15.95 -35.30
N PRO A 37 14.21 -15.54 -35.40
CA PRO A 37 13.52 -14.90 -34.29
C PRO A 37 13.20 -16.00 -33.26
N LEU A 38 13.87 -15.99 -32.11
CA LEU A 38 13.39 -16.75 -30.96
C LEU A 38 12.12 -16.07 -30.46
N PRO A 39 10.94 -16.73 -30.45
CA PRO A 39 9.82 -16.22 -29.67
C PRO A 39 10.21 -16.34 -28.20
N LEU A 40 10.39 -15.21 -27.53
CA LEU A 40 10.50 -15.16 -26.09
C LEU A 40 9.11 -15.51 -25.54
N LEU A 41 8.84 -16.81 -25.33
CA LEU A 41 7.70 -17.23 -24.53
C LEU A 41 7.97 -16.74 -23.10
N ALA A 42 7.43 -15.58 -22.77
CA ALA A 42 7.22 -15.18 -21.39
C ALA A 42 6.15 -16.12 -20.83
N SER A 43 6.56 -17.26 -20.29
CA SER A 43 5.70 -18.06 -19.44
C SER A 43 5.31 -17.20 -18.25
N ILE A 44 4.11 -16.63 -18.28
CA ILE A 44 3.43 -16.17 -17.08
C ILE A 44 3.22 -17.45 -16.28
N ILE A 45 4.19 -17.79 -15.43
CA ILE A 45 3.91 -18.66 -14.31
C ILE A 45 2.98 -17.81 -13.46
N ALA A 46 1.67 -18.03 -13.62
CA ALA A 46 0.75 -17.80 -12.53
C ALA A 46 1.32 -18.67 -11.41
N MET A 47 2.09 -18.04 -10.51
CA MET A 47 2.37 -18.69 -9.25
C MET A 47 0.98 -18.98 -8.70
N PRO A 48 0.61 -20.25 -8.46
CA PRO A 48 -0.54 -20.48 -7.62
C PRO A 48 -0.20 -19.69 -6.35
N SER A 49 -1.06 -18.75 -5.96
CA SER A 49 -1.01 -18.30 -4.59
C SER A 49 -1.17 -19.58 -3.79
N LEU A 50 -0.07 -20.12 -3.24
CA LEU A 50 -0.19 -20.91 -2.05
C LEU A 50 -0.99 -19.98 -1.14
N ALA A 51 -2.24 -20.36 -0.89
CA ALA A 51 -3.15 -19.60 -0.08
C ALA A 51 -2.59 -19.68 1.33
N ASP A 52 -1.59 -18.85 1.63
CA ASP A 52 -1.24 -18.50 2.99
C ASP A 52 -2.55 -17.93 3.54
N GLY A 53 -3.20 -18.72 4.39
CA GLY A 53 -4.47 -18.30 4.95
C GLY A 53 -4.22 -17.08 5.82
N TYR A 54 -5.13 -16.12 5.77
CA TYR A 54 -5.07 -14.95 6.62
C TYR A 54 -6.32 -14.90 7.47
N ASP A 55 -6.13 -14.68 8.77
CA ASP A 55 -7.22 -14.53 9.71
C ASP A 55 -7.08 -13.26 10.52
N ILE A 56 -8.22 -12.70 10.92
CA ILE A 56 -8.30 -11.47 11.68
C ILE A 56 -8.59 -11.82 13.14
N TRP A 57 -7.74 -11.28 14.02
CA TRP A 57 -7.92 -11.37 15.47
C TRP A 57 -8.08 -9.98 16.06
N LEU A 58 -9.07 -9.83 16.92
CA LEU A 58 -9.40 -8.59 17.61
C LEU A 58 -8.86 -8.62 19.03
N TYR A 59 -8.22 -7.54 19.43
CA TYR A 59 -7.65 -7.38 20.75
C TYR A 59 -8.23 -6.12 21.40
N PRO A 60 -8.70 -6.19 22.66
CA PRO A 60 -8.97 -5.01 23.46
C PRO A 60 -7.68 -4.18 23.59
N LEU A 61 -7.81 -2.87 23.45
CA LEU A 61 -6.71 -1.93 23.57
C LEU A 61 -7.02 -0.97 24.72
N HIS A 62 -6.06 -0.80 25.61
CA HIS A 62 -6.18 0.08 26.78
C HIS A 62 -4.97 1.01 26.88
N PHE A 63 -5.21 2.30 27.10
CA PHE A 63 -4.16 3.28 27.36
C PHE A 63 -4.09 3.58 28.86
N ASP A 64 -2.96 3.26 29.47
CA ASP A 64 -2.63 3.68 30.83
C ASP A 64 -2.09 5.12 30.78
N ALA A 65 -2.94 6.08 31.15
CA ALA A 65 -2.58 7.50 31.15
C ALA A 65 -1.53 7.87 32.21
N ILE A 66 -1.39 7.08 33.29
CA ILE A 66 -0.41 7.34 34.35
C ILE A 66 0.99 6.99 33.85
N ASN A 67 1.12 5.84 33.19
CA ASN A 67 2.38 5.35 32.67
C ASN A 67 2.64 5.74 31.20
N ALA A 68 1.68 6.43 30.56
CA ALA A 68 1.67 6.80 29.16
C ALA A 68 2.02 5.62 28.24
N SER A 69 1.38 4.47 28.48
CA SER A 69 1.66 3.20 27.81
C SER A 69 0.39 2.50 27.35
N TRP A 70 0.53 1.70 26.30
CA TRP A 70 -0.55 0.87 25.78
C TRP A 70 -0.47 -0.54 26.34
N GLN A 71 -1.62 -1.16 26.52
CA GLN A 71 -1.79 -2.53 26.95
C GLN A 71 -2.75 -3.23 25.97
N LEU A 72 -2.44 -4.49 25.69
CA LEU A 72 -3.22 -5.34 24.81
C LEU A 72 -3.93 -6.40 25.65
N GLY A 73 -5.25 -6.50 25.49
CA GLY A 73 -6.08 -7.51 26.16
C GLY A 73 -6.04 -8.87 25.46
N GLU A 74 -6.86 -9.79 25.97
CA GLU A 74 -7.00 -11.14 25.40
C GLU A 74 -7.58 -11.10 23.99
N ALA A 75 -6.99 -11.89 23.09
CA ALA A 75 -7.39 -11.96 21.70
C ALA A 75 -8.74 -12.67 21.54
N ARG A 76 -9.54 -12.21 20.58
CA ARG A 76 -10.76 -12.89 20.13
C ARG A 76 -10.74 -13.03 18.61
N ALA A 77 -11.06 -14.22 18.12
CA ALA A 77 -11.16 -14.46 16.68
C ALA A 77 -12.29 -13.62 16.07
N VAL A 78 -11.96 -12.88 15.00
CA VAL A 78 -12.96 -12.35 14.05
C VAL A 78 -13.17 -13.38 12.95
N THR A 79 -12.08 -14.01 12.53
CA THR A 79 -12.07 -15.16 11.63
C THR A 79 -11.04 -16.19 12.14
N ASP A 80 -11.32 -17.47 11.90
CA ASP A 80 -10.38 -18.58 12.11
C ASP A 80 -10.78 -19.70 11.14
N ARG A 81 -10.29 -19.59 9.91
CA ARG A 81 -10.62 -20.54 8.84
C ARG A 81 -9.50 -20.63 7.82
N ASP A 82 -9.55 -21.67 7.01
CA ASP A 82 -8.69 -21.73 5.83
C ASP A 82 -9.24 -20.76 4.76
N GLY A 83 -8.36 -19.89 4.25
CA GLY A 83 -8.66 -18.92 3.19
C GLY A 83 -8.17 -17.51 3.51
N TYR A 84 -8.65 -16.53 2.74
CA TYR A 84 -8.19 -15.16 2.80
C TYR A 84 -9.19 -14.28 3.56
N ASP A 85 -8.89 -13.86 4.79
CA ASP A 85 -9.58 -12.79 5.52
C ASP A 85 -8.56 -11.69 5.88
N ASN A 86 -8.67 -10.53 5.26
CA ASN A 86 -7.58 -9.54 5.28
C ASN A 86 -8.08 -8.09 5.15
N GLN A 87 -7.14 -7.15 5.32
CA GLN A 87 -7.31 -5.72 5.10
C GLN A 87 -8.45 -5.12 5.96
N PRO A 88 -8.45 -5.37 7.29
CA PRO A 88 -9.51 -4.90 8.17
C PRO A 88 -9.54 -3.36 8.26
N ALA A 89 -10.73 -2.79 8.32
CA ALA A 89 -10.96 -1.38 8.62
C ALA A 89 -12.14 -1.23 9.58
N PHE A 90 -11.95 -0.50 10.67
CA PHE A 90 -13.00 -0.23 11.64
C PHE A 90 -13.99 0.80 11.11
N THR A 91 -15.28 0.59 11.39
CA THR A 91 -16.33 1.60 11.17
C THR A 91 -16.08 2.85 12.01
N PRO A 92 -16.55 4.05 11.57
CA PRO A 92 -16.30 5.30 12.29
C PRO A 92 -16.79 5.29 13.75
N ASP A 93 -17.87 4.55 14.02
CA ASP A 93 -18.46 4.36 15.35
C ASP A 93 -17.78 3.26 16.19
N SER A 94 -16.74 2.61 15.64
CA SER A 94 -15.99 1.52 16.29
C SER A 94 -16.83 0.29 16.64
N GLN A 95 -17.99 0.11 16.02
CA GLN A 95 -18.88 -1.04 16.32
C GLN A 95 -18.63 -2.25 15.43
N ALA A 96 -18.02 -2.06 14.26
CA ALA A 96 -17.77 -3.13 13.31
C ALA A 96 -16.42 -3.03 12.60
N ILE A 97 -16.04 -4.11 11.94
CA ILE A 97 -14.85 -4.23 11.10
C ILE A 97 -15.30 -4.67 9.71
N LEU A 98 -14.92 -3.91 8.69
CA LEU A 98 -14.98 -4.31 7.29
C LEU A 98 -13.71 -5.04 6.92
N PHE A 99 -13.79 -6.08 6.10
CA PHE A 99 -12.61 -6.81 5.60
C PHE A 99 -12.91 -7.48 4.27
N SER A 100 -11.86 -7.80 3.52
CA SER A 100 -11.93 -8.55 2.26
C SER A 100 -11.82 -10.04 2.56
N SER A 101 -12.71 -10.85 1.98
CA SER A 101 -12.85 -12.27 2.26
C SER A 101 -13.09 -13.09 1.00
N ASP A 102 -12.42 -14.24 0.85
CA ASP A 102 -12.71 -15.23 -0.20
C ASP A 102 -13.79 -16.27 0.18
N ARG A 103 -14.53 -16.02 1.26
CA ARG A 103 -15.52 -16.98 1.80
C ARG A 103 -16.66 -17.31 0.81
N GLY A 104 -16.98 -16.38 -0.10
CA GLY A 104 -17.91 -16.60 -1.21
C GLY A 104 -17.39 -17.52 -2.32
N GLY A 105 -16.10 -17.89 -2.28
CA GLY A 105 -15.47 -18.83 -3.20
C GLY A 105 -14.58 -18.14 -4.23
N THR A 106 -15.07 -17.95 -5.46
CA THR A 106 -14.22 -17.62 -6.62
C THR A 106 -13.59 -16.23 -6.57
N HIS A 107 -14.19 -15.30 -5.84
CA HIS A 107 -13.75 -13.92 -5.75
C HIS A 107 -13.72 -13.45 -4.30
N GLN A 108 -13.01 -12.35 -4.05
CA GLN A 108 -13.06 -11.68 -2.76
C GLN A 108 -14.20 -10.68 -2.73
N ASP A 109 -15.00 -10.77 -1.69
CA ASP A 109 -16.07 -9.83 -1.37
C ASP A 109 -15.75 -9.10 -0.06
N ILE A 110 -16.47 -8.01 0.20
CA ILE A 110 -16.38 -7.27 1.46
C ILE A 110 -17.37 -7.86 2.46
N TYR A 111 -16.87 -8.16 3.65
CA TYR A 111 -17.66 -8.62 4.79
C TYR A 111 -17.56 -7.63 5.94
N GLN A 112 -18.59 -7.62 6.77
CA GLN A 112 -18.67 -6.83 7.99
C GLN A 112 -18.85 -7.73 9.21
N TYR A 113 -18.02 -7.53 10.21
CA TYR A 113 -18.12 -8.19 11.52
C TYR A 113 -18.49 -7.19 12.61
N TRP A 114 -19.58 -7.45 13.34
CA TRP A 114 -20.00 -6.67 14.49
C TRP A 114 -19.24 -7.09 15.75
N ILE A 115 -18.59 -6.13 16.40
CA ILE A 115 -17.74 -6.38 17.57
C ILE A 115 -18.57 -6.79 18.79
N ASN A 116 -19.75 -6.20 18.96
CA ASN A 116 -20.65 -6.50 20.08
C ASN A 116 -21.82 -7.39 19.66
N ASP A 117 -22.07 -8.46 20.42
CA ASP A 117 -23.12 -9.45 20.14
C ASP A 117 -24.57 -8.93 20.29
N LYS A 118 -24.73 -7.66 20.69
CA LYS A 118 -26.04 -7.01 20.90
C LYS A 118 -26.42 -6.04 19.79
N HIS A 119 -25.76 -6.09 18.64
CA HIS A 119 -26.10 -5.23 17.50
C HIS A 119 -27.53 -5.53 17.01
N GLN A 120 -28.33 -4.49 16.77
CA GLN A 120 -29.67 -4.61 16.21
C GLN A 120 -29.70 -4.05 14.79
N ASP A 121 -30.41 -4.71 13.88
CA ASP A 121 -30.71 -4.15 12.55
C ASP A 121 -31.69 -2.96 12.65
N ASP A 122 -31.96 -2.31 11.51
CA ASP A 122 -32.87 -1.15 11.44
C ASP A 122 -34.31 -1.46 11.93
N ASP A 123 -34.69 -2.74 11.96
CA ASP A 123 -35.98 -3.23 12.46
C ASP A 123 -35.94 -3.62 13.97
N GLY A 124 -34.80 -3.43 14.65
CA GLY A 124 -34.61 -3.74 16.07
C GLY A 124 -34.33 -5.22 16.38
N LYS A 125 -34.04 -6.06 15.37
CA LYS A 125 -33.70 -7.48 15.56
C LYS A 125 -32.21 -7.67 15.74
N VAL A 126 -31.79 -8.66 16.51
CA VAL A 126 -30.36 -8.99 16.66
C VAL A 126 -29.77 -9.33 15.28
N ALA A 127 -28.82 -8.51 14.83
CA ALA A 127 -28.15 -8.69 13.55
C ALA A 127 -27.18 -9.88 13.62
N LEU A 128 -26.93 -10.51 12.46
CA LEU A 128 -25.88 -11.50 12.35
C LEU A 128 -24.53 -10.85 12.69
N GLN A 129 -23.73 -11.52 13.51
CA GLN A 129 -22.41 -11.04 13.88
C GLN A 129 -21.49 -10.86 12.66
N LEU A 130 -21.71 -11.63 11.59
CA LEU A 130 -21.01 -11.48 10.33
C LEU A 130 -22.01 -11.38 9.17
N THR A 131 -21.81 -10.39 8.30
CA THR A 131 -22.66 -10.13 7.13
C THR A 131 -21.79 -9.91 5.90
N GLN A 132 -22.20 -10.46 4.75
CA GLN A 132 -21.61 -10.17 3.45
C GLN A 132 -22.18 -8.84 2.93
N ILE A 133 -21.31 -7.88 2.62
CA ILE A 133 -21.69 -6.54 2.19
C ILE A 133 -21.80 -6.45 0.67
N THR A 134 -20.96 -7.20 -0.04
CA THR A 134 -20.94 -7.23 -1.51
C THR A 134 -20.96 -8.67 -2.02
N ASP A 135 -21.53 -8.86 -3.21
CA ASP A 135 -21.54 -10.14 -3.94
C ASP A 135 -21.54 -9.79 -5.44
N THR A 136 -20.37 -9.35 -5.91
CA THR A 136 -20.25 -8.85 -7.28
C THR A 136 -19.65 -9.89 -8.21
N LYS A 137 -20.49 -10.46 -9.08
CA LYS A 137 -20.08 -11.53 -10.00
C LYS A 137 -18.93 -11.12 -10.91
N GLY A 138 -17.84 -11.88 -10.85
CA GLY A 138 -16.69 -11.72 -11.76
C GLY A 138 -15.69 -10.67 -11.32
N GLU A 139 -15.82 -10.14 -10.10
CA GLU A 139 -15.00 -9.04 -9.59
C GLU A 139 -14.46 -9.40 -8.22
N SER A 140 -13.23 -8.99 -7.90
CA SER A 140 -12.69 -9.13 -6.54
C SER A 140 -12.49 -7.77 -5.90
N GLU A 141 -12.81 -7.68 -4.61
CA GLU A 141 -12.93 -6.42 -3.89
C GLU A 141 -12.02 -6.42 -2.65
N TYR A 142 -11.26 -5.34 -2.50
CA TYR A 142 -10.17 -5.23 -1.53
C TYR A 142 -10.14 -3.86 -0.86
N SER A 143 -9.37 -3.76 0.21
CA SER A 143 -9.06 -2.51 0.93
C SER A 143 -10.31 -1.71 1.28
N PRO A 144 -11.31 -2.33 1.93
CA PRO A 144 -12.50 -1.60 2.32
C PRO A 144 -12.12 -0.48 3.29
N GLN A 145 -12.71 0.70 3.10
CA GLN A 145 -12.75 1.77 4.09
C GLN A 145 -14.20 2.22 4.21
N PRO A 146 -14.74 2.29 5.43
CA PRO A 146 -16.08 2.78 5.63
C PRO A 146 -16.16 4.27 5.27
N THR A 147 -17.35 4.67 4.85
CA THR A 147 -17.75 6.05 4.64
C THR A 147 -18.93 6.35 5.56
N PRO A 148 -19.37 7.61 5.72
CA PRO A 148 -20.51 7.91 6.58
C PRO A 148 -21.78 7.10 6.25
N ASN A 149 -22.01 6.77 4.97
CA ASN A 149 -23.23 6.12 4.49
C ASN A 149 -22.98 4.93 3.55
N GLY A 150 -21.86 4.21 3.71
CA GLY A 150 -21.52 3.11 2.81
C GLY A 150 -20.05 2.71 2.88
N THR A 151 -19.54 2.11 1.81
CA THR A 151 -18.18 1.57 1.78
C THR A 151 -17.44 2.00 0.52
N ARG A 152 -16.17 2.34 0.68
CA ARG A 152 -15.22 2.55 -0.42
C ARG A 152 -14.27 1.36 -0.46
N TYR A 153 -13.94 0.85 -1.65
CA TYR A 153 -13.05 -0.30 -1.81
C TYR A 153 -12.38 -0.30 -3.18
N VAL A 154 -11.30 -1.04 -3.32
CA VAL A 154 -10.67 -1.34 -4.60
C VAL A 154 -11.45 -2.46 -5.27
N VAL A 155 -11.81 -2.28 -6.53
CA VAL A 155 -12.33 -3.35 -7.38
C VAL A 155 -11.23 -3.79 -8.34
N GLU A 156 -11.03 -5.09 -8.48
CA GLU A 156 -10.13 -5.72 -9.44
C GLU A 156 -10.92 -6.43 -10.55
N GLN A 157 -10.81 -5.91 -11.78
CA GLN A 157 -11.52 -6.37 -12.98
C GLN A 157 -10.58 -6.58 -14.18
N GLY A 158 -9.54 -7.42 -14.05
CA GLY A 158 -8.53 -7.53 -15.10
C GLY A 158 -7.80 -6.20 -15.39
N VAL A 159 -6.74 -6.23 -16.18
CA VAL A 159 -5.93 -5.03 -16.47
C VAL A 159 -6.59 -4.23 -17.60
N PRO A 160 -6.81 -2.90 -17.48
CA PRO A 160 -6.35 -1.97 -16.45
C PRO A 160 -7.42 -1.53 -15.42
N HIS A 161 -8.49 -2.31 -15.18
CA HIS A 161 -9.70 -1.84 -14.47
C HIS A 161 -9.62 -1.87 -12.93
N GLN A 162 -8.41 -1.78 -12.35
CA GLN A 162 -8.24 -1.69 -10.90
C GLN A 162 -8.41 -0.25 -10.42
N SER A 163 -9.54 0.06 -9.80
CA SER A 163 -9.86 1.43 -9.34
C SER A 163 -10.48 1.39 -7.95
N VAL A 164 -10.49 2.55 -7.29
CA VAL A 164 -11.27 2.76 -6.08
C VAL A 164 -12.72 3.09 -6.46
N TRP A 165 -13.66 2.40 -5.84
CA TRP A 165 -15.10 2.56 -6.01
C TRP A 165 -15.74 2.87 -4.66
N ILE A 166 -16.91 3.51 -4.71
CA ILE A 166 -17.73 3.79 -3.54
C ILE A 166 -19.14 3.28 -3.81
N GLU A 167 -19.71 2.67 -2.80
CA GLU A 167 -21.08 2.16 -2.76
C GLU A 167 -21.76 2.74 -1.51
N GLU A 168 -22.72 3.64 -1.73
CA GLU A 168 -23.51 4.29 -0.67
C GLU A 168 -24.91 3.71 -0.66
N THR A 169 -25.50 3.57 0.53
CA THR A 169 -26.83 2.98 0.72
C THR A 169 -27.87 3.67 -0.18
N GLY A 170 -28.60 2.87 -0.96
CA GLY A 170 -29.65 3.36 -1.86
C GLY A 170 -29.15 4.01 -3.16
N THR A 171 -27.86 3.91 -3.47
CA THR A 171 -27.27 4.46 -4.70
C THR A 171 -26.58 3.39 -5.53
N ALA A 172 -26.44 3.63 -6.84
CA ALA A 172 -25.62 2.78 -7.69
C ALA A 172 -24.13 3.00 -7.39
N ARG A 173 -23.37 1.91 -7.31
CA ARG A 173 -21.90 1.91 -7.18
C ARG A 173 -21.27 2.79 -8.26
N LYS A 174 -20.33 3.65 -7.86
CA LYS A 174 -19.62 4.60 -8.75
C LYS A 174 -18.14 4.66 -8.43
N ARG A 175 -17.31 5.10 -9.37
CA ARG A 175 -15.88 5.30 -9.11
C ARG A 175 -15.71 6.39 -8.04
N ALA A 176 -14.85 6.13 -7.06
CA ALA A 176 -14.51 7.09 -6.01
C ALA A 176 -13.36 8.02 -6.41
N ILE A 177 -12.63 7.64 -7.46
CA ILE A 177 -11.55 8.41 -8.07
C ILE A 177 -11.71 8.47 -9.58
N ASN A 178 -11.19 9.50 -10.22
CA ASN A 178 -11.17 9.63 -11.68
C ASN A 178 -9.92 8.97 -12.30
N SER A 179 -8.81 8.89 -11.57
CA SER A 179 -7.51 8.35 -11.99
C SER A 179 -7.59 6.93 -12.52
N MET A 180 -7.04 6.65 -13.71
CA MET A 180 -7.02 5.31 -14.30
C MET A 180 -5.82 4.47 -13.86
N ILE A 181 -5.02 4.97 -12.93
CA ILE A 181 -3.88 4.26 -12.35
C ILE A 181 -4.39 2.99 -11.65
N PRO A 182 -3.87 1.79 -12.00
CA PRO A 182 -4.23 0.54 -11.33
C PRO A 182 -3.97 0.64 -9.83
N SER A 183 -5.04 0.74 -9.05
CA SER A 183 -5.00 1.03 -7.62
C SER A 183 -4.92 -0.27 -6.83
N GLY A 184 -3.89 -0.43 -6.00
CA GLY A 184 -3.78 -1.57 -5.08
C GLY A 184 -4.25 -1.25 -3.67
N TYR A 185 -3.94 -0.03 -3.20
CA TYR A 185 -4.37 0.52 -1.91
C TYR A 185 -4.65 2.01 -2.10
N TYR A 186 -5.38 2.61 -1.16
CA TYR A 186 -5.63 4.04 -1.15
C TYR A 186 -5.83 4.54 0.29
N ALA A 187 -5.68 5.85 0.46
CA ALA A 187 -6.09 6.57 1.65
C ALA A 187 -6.90 7.79 1.22
N HIS A 188 -8.10 7.95 1.76
CA HIS A 188 -8.97 9.08 1.44
C HIS A 188 -9.05 10.05 2.61
N HIS A 189 -8.98 11.35 2.31
CA HIS A 189 -9.25 12.42 3.25
C HIS A 189 -10.41 13.28 2.73
N PRO A 190 -11.49 13.48 3.52
CA PRO A 190 -12.74 14.08 3.05
C PRO A 190 -12.60 15.53 2.60
N GLU A 191 -11.60 16.26 3.07
CA GLU A 191 -11.39 17.68 2.73
C GLU A 191 -10.36 17.91 1.61
N VAL A 192 -9.49 16.94 1.31
CA VAL A 192 -8.38 17.20 0.37
C VAL A 192 -8.31 16.25 -0.82
N GLY A 193 -8.76 14.99 -0.70
CA GLY A 193 -8.75 14.05 -1.83
C GLY A 193 -8.26 12.66 -1.47
N THR A 194 -7.72 11.95 -2.45
CA THR A 194 -7.33 10.54 -2.32
C THR A 194 -5.87 10.31 -2.71
N LEU A 195 -5.10 9.74 -1.80
CA LEU A 195 -3.76 9.22 -2.06
C LEU A 195 -3.87 7.77 -2.56
N ILE A 196 -3.28 7.48 -3.70
CA ILE A 196 -3.41 6.23 -4.44
C ILE A 196 -2.06 5.52 -4.45
N TRP A 197 -2.02 4.25 -4.07
CA TRP A 197 -0.85 3.39 -4.25
C TRP A 197 -1.01 2.56 -5.53
N ALA A 198 -0.13 2.83 -6.51
CA ALA A 198 -0.15 2.20 -7.82
C ALA A 198 0.38 0.76 -7.76
N ARG A 199 -0.49 -0.22 -8.04
CA ARG A 199 -0.28 -1.66 -7.78
C ARG A 199 1.01 -2.23 -8.37
N TYR A 200 1.34 -1.81 -9.59
CA TYR A 200 2.47 -2.35 -10.34
C TYR A 200 3.71 -1.46 -10.32
N ALA A 201 3.58 -0.22 -9.82
CA ALA A 201 4.66 0.76 -9.83
C ALA A 201 5.23 1.07 -8.45
N TYR A 202 4.59 0.59 -7.36
CA TYR A 202 5.00 0.87 -5.98
C TYR A 202 5.19 2.38 -5.73
N SER A 203 4.35 3.19 -6.36
CA SER A 203 4.43 4.65 -6.38
C SER A 203 3.12 5.24 -5.89
N LEU A 204 3.19 6.44 -5.32
CA LEU A 204 2.02 7.17 -4.86
C LEU A 204 1.66 8.26 -5.85
N TYR A 205 0.36 8.41 -6.06
CA TYR A 205 -0.25 9.49 -6.82
C TYR A 205 -1.34 10.12 -5.97
N PHE A 206 -1.60 11.41 -6.17
CA PHE A 206 -2.61 12.14 -5.42
C PHE A 206 -3.68 12.69 -6.35
N GLU A 207 -4.93 12.35 -6.08
CA GLU A 207 -6.08 12.95 -6.75
C GLU A 207 -6.75 13.96 -5.81
N PRO A 208 -6.66 15.28 -6.08
CA PRO A 208 -7.35 16.29 -5.29
C PRO A 208 -8.87 16.14 -5.36
N LEU A 209 -9.54 16.50 -4.28
CA LEU A 209 -11.00 16.43 -4.19
C LEU A 209 -11.67 17.34 -5.23
N GLY A 210 -12.56 16.76 -6.04
CA GLY A 210 -13.37 17.51 -7.00
C GLY A 210 -12.64 17.88 -8.30
N GLU A 211 -11.41 17.43 -8.50
CA GLU A 211 -10.64 17.69 -9.72
C GLU A 211 -10.78 16.56 -10.76
N VAL A 212 -10.47 16.89 -12.02
CA VAL A 212 -10.34 15.89 -13.09
C VAL A 212 -9.07 15.08 -12.85
N ALA A 213 -9.08 13.80 -13.23
CA ALA A 213 -7.89 12.96 -13.16
C ALA A 213 -6.68 13.62 -13.83
N ASP A 214 -5.59 13.76 -13.08
CA ASP A 214 -4.29 14.14 -13.60
C ASP A 214 -3.23 13.14 -13.13
N GLU A 215 -2.85 12.23 -14.02
CA GLU A 215 -1.86 11.18 -13.74
C GLU A 215 -0.44 11.76 -13.54
N ARG A 216 -0.23 13.05 -13.79
CA ARG A 216 1.02 13.76 -13.48
C ARG A 216 1.13 14.15 -12.02
N HIS A 217 0.09 13.97 -11.20
CA HIS A 217 0.13 14.17 -9.75
C HIS A 217 0.89 13.03 -9.02
N PHE A 218 2.10 12.76 -9.51
CA PHE A 218 3.05 11.88 -8.86
C PHE A 218 3.48 12.49 -7.52
N VAL A 219 3.45 11.66 -6.47
CA VAL A 219 3.85 12.05 -5.12
C VAL A 219 5.24 11.51 -4.81
N VAL A 220 5.43 10.19 -4.93
CA VAL A 220 6.70 9.56 -4.57
C VAL A 220 6.79 8.14 -5.13
N ALA A 221 8.00 7.69 -5.45
CA ALA A 221 8.26 6.31 -5.84
C ALA A 221 8.69 5.46 -4.63
N ASN A 222 8.72 4.14 -4.80
CA ASN A 222 9.19 3.18 -3.79
C ASN A 222 8.45 3.27 -2.44
N ALA A 223 7.14 3.48 -2.50
CA ALA A 223 6.26 3.46 -1.35
C ALA A 223 5.86 2.01 -0.99
N GLY A 224 5.82 1.74 0.31
CA GLY A 224 5.17 0.55 0.85
C GLY A 224 3.64 0.65 0.75
N ARG A 225 2.99 -0.48 0.97
CA ARG A 225 1.53 -0.62 0.82
C ARG A 225 0.70 0.08 1.90
N SER A 226 1.30 0.42 3.04
CA SER A 226 0.58 1.04 4.15
C SER A 226 0.57 2.57 4.01
N ILE A 227 -0.61 3.10 3.70
CA ILE A 227 -0.90 4.51 3.49
C ILE A 227 -2.17 4.87 4.24
N HIS A 228 -2.18 6.04 4.87
CA HIS A 228 -3.27 6.45 5.77
C HIS A 228 -3.53 7.95 5.66
N ALA A 229 -4.78 8.37 5.83
CA ALA A 229 -5.05 9.75 6.22
C ALA A 229 -4.59 9.95 7.66
N ILE A 230 -3.95 11.08 7.96
CA ILE A 230 -3.51 11.36 9.33
C ILE A 230 -4.70 11.91 10.12
N PRO A 231 -5.05 11.31 11.28
CA PRO A 231 -6.15 11.81 12.10
C PRO A 231 -5.97 13.29 12.45
N ASN A 232 -7.02 14.08 12.26
CA ASN A 232 -7.07 15.52 12.57
C ASN A 232 -6.08 16.39 11.77
N GLU A 233 -5.59 15.92 10.62
CA GLU A 233 -4.73 16.70 9.74
C GLU A 233 -5.14 16.55 8.27
N GLN A 234 -5.08 17.65 7.52
CA GLN A 234 -5.16 17.66 6.05
C GLN A 234 -3.88 17.11 5.40
N ALA A 235 -3.51 15.89 5.77
CA ALA A 235 -2.29 15.23 5.35
C ALA A 235 -2.46 13.71 5.36
N PHE A 236 -1.56 13.05 4.65
CA PHE A 236 -1.45 11.60 4.62
C PHE A 236 -0.13 11.16 5.23
N SER A 237 -0.08 9.93 5.70
CA SER A 237 1.17 9.23 5.97
C SER A 237 1.35 8.08 5.01
N TYR A 238 2.60 7.75 4.72
CA TYR A 238 2.96 6.61 3.89
C TYR A 238 4.27 5.98 4.35
N LEU A 239 4.42 4.68 4.13
CA LEU A 239 5.71 4.02 4.27
C LEU A 239 6.58 4.29 3.03
N HIS A 240 7.80 4.78 3.22
CA HIS A 240 8.79 4.98 2.17
C HIS A 240 9.94 3.96 2.35
N LYS A 241 10.20 3.15 1.32
CA LYS A 241 11.35 2.24 1.28
C LYS A 241 12.58 3.01 0.80
N GLN A 242 13.56 3.18 1.67
CA GLN A 242 14.78 3.91 1.38
C GLN A 242 15.78 3.03 0.62
N PRO A 243 16.73 3.60 -0.15
CA PRO A 243 17.70 2.82 -0.92
C PRO A 243 18.63 1.93 -0.08
N ASP A 244 18.85 2.24 1.19
CA ASP A 244 19.64 1.47 2.16
C ASP A 244 18.85 0.32 2.83
N GLY A 245 17.61 0.11 2.38
CA GLY A 245 16.68 -0.89 2.91
C GLY A 245 15.94 -0.46 4.17
N GLU A 246 16.24 0.71 4.75
CA GLU A 246 15.42 1.28 5.82
C GLU A 246 14.01 1.59 5.30
N ARG A 247 13.00 1.42 6.15
CA ARG A 247 11.63 1.84 5.87
C ARG A 247 11.25 2.93 6.86
N VAL A 248 10.72 4.03 6.32
CA VAL A 248 10.39 5.23 7.11
C VAL A 248 8.95 5.60 6.87
N ILE A 249 8.20 5.87 7.94
CA ILE A 249 6.89 6.50 7.84
C ILE A 249 7.12 7.99 7.62
N LYS A 250 6.58 8.52 6.51
CA LYS A 250 6.65 9.94 6.15
C LYS A 250 5.25 10.52 6.06
N ARG A 251 5.13 11.80 6.40
CA ARG A 251 3.96 12.63 6.18
C ARG A 251 4.03 13.27 4.80
N PHE A 252 2.88 13.41 4.14
CA PHE A 252 2.67 14.15 2.90
C PHE A 252 1.53 15.15 3.09
N ALA A 253 1.80 16.45 2.90
CA ALA A 253 0.79 17.51 2.96
C ALA A 253 0.48 18.02 1.55
N PRO A 254 -0.65 17.64 0.94
CA PRO A 254 -0.94 17.96 -0.46
C PRO A 254 -0.96 19.46 -0.77
N GLY A 255 -1.51 20.28 0.13
CA GLY A 255 -1.59 21.74 -0.08
C GLY A 255 -0.24 22.46 -0.23
N SER A 256 0.86 21.83 0.21
CA SER A 256 2.22 22.38 0.05
C SER A 256 3.15 21.47 -0.77
N GLY A 257 2.74 20.25 -1.07
CA GLY A 257 3.62 19.20 -1.60
C GLY A 257 4.70 18.72 -0.61
N SER A 258 4.67 19.14 0.65
CA SER A 258 5.75 18.85 1.62
C SER A 258 5.75 17.40 2.09
N HIS A 259 6.97 16.85 2.22
CA HIS A 259 7.24 15.55 2.83
C HIS A 259 8.04 15.69 4.12
N THR A 260 7.59 15.07 5.20
CA THR A 260 8.26 15.13 6.52
C THR A 260 8.53 13.72 7.05
N HIS A 261 9.75 13.47 7.55
CA HIS A 261 10.07 12.22 8.25
C HIS A 261 9.29 12.18 9.58
N LEU A 262 8.58 11.09 9.86
CA LEU A 262 7.95 10.86 11.17
C LEU A 262 8.78 9.91 12.03
N ILE A 263 8.91 8.66 11.60
CA ILE A 263 9.66 7.63 12.34
C ILE A 263 10.12 6.49 11.44
N SER A 264 11.29 5.90 11.74
CA SER A 264 11.79 4.67 11.10
C SER A 264 11.11 3.43 11.66
N VAL A 265 10.72 2.48 10.80
CA VAL A 265 10.20 1.16 11.20
C VAL A 265 11.25 0.05 11.03
N GLY A 266 12.49 0.38 10.62
CA GLY A 266 13.52 -0.61 10.34
C GLY A 266 13.26 -1.37 9.03
N ARG A 267 13.44 -2.70 9.02
CA ARG A 267 13.44 -3.51 7.78
C ARG A 267 12.37 -4.60 7.71
N SER A 268 11.70 -4.90 8.82
CA SER A 268 10.84 -6.08 8.98
C SER A 268 9.45 -5.87 8.40
N SER A 269 8.73 -4.85 8.88
CA SER A 269 7.33 -4.61 8.53
C SER A 269 7.13 -3.54 7.46
N GLU A 270 6.06 -3.69 6.69
CA GLU A 270 5.56 -2.66 5.78
C GLU A 270 4.24 -2.04 6.26
N ASP A 271 3.68 -2.53 7.37
CA ASP A 271 2.35 -2.15 7.83
C ASP A 271 2.38 -1.42 9.17
N TYR A 272 1.56 -0.38 9.28
CA TYR A 272 1.36 0.42 10.47
C TYR A 272 -0.08 0.94 10.46
N GLY A 273 -0.55 1.42 11.60
CA GLY A 273 -1.89 1.97 11.73
C GLY A 273 -1.91 3.17 12.66
N TRP A 274 -2.87 4.06 12.46
CA TRP A 274 -3.08 5.21 13.32
C TRP A 274 -4.19 4.94 14.32
N SER A 275 -3.96 5.35 15.56
CA SER A 275 -5.00 5.53 16.56
C SER A 275 -5.69 6.89 16.33
N GLY A 276 -6.95 7.01 16.76
CA GLY A 276 -7.71 8.27 16.68
C GLY A 276 -7.09 9.43 17.47
N ASN A 277 -6.26 9.13 18.47
CA ASN A 277 -5.53 10.13 19.27
C ASN A 277 -4.08 10.38 18.79
N GLY A 278 -3.72 9.99 17.57
CA GLY A 278 -2.46 10.39 16.95
C GLY A 278 -1.24 9.54 17.33
N TRP A 279 -1.45 8.32 17.81
CA TRP A 279 -0.39 7.33 17.94
C TRP A 279 -0.28 6.50 16.67
N ILE A 280 0.94 6.13 16.34
CA ILE A 280 1.24 5.16 15.29
C ILE A 280 1.55 3.84 15.96
N PHE A 281 0.90 2.78 15.51
CA PHE A 281 1.24 1.41 15.88
C PHE A 281 1.97 0.74 14.73
N ASN A 282 2.87 -0.18 15.04
CA ASN A 282 3.57 -1.01 14.07
C ASN A 282 3.94 -2.34 14.73
N ILE A 283 4.16 -3.37 13.92
CA ILE A 283 4.69 -4.65 14.39
C ILE A 283 6.09 -4.82 13.84
N ASP A 284 7.04 -5.15 14.70
CA ASP A 284 8.42 -5.46 14.34
C ASP A 284 8.70 -6.93 14.63
N ALA A 285 8.77 -7.74 13.58
CA ALA A 285 8.66 -9.20 13.64
C ALA A 285 7.36 -9.62 14.36
N ASN A 286 7.43 -9.87 15.66
CA ASN A 286 6.35 -10.28 16.53
C ASN A 286 6.24 -9.39 17.77
N ARG A 287 6.79 -8.17 17.72
CA ARG A 287 6.66 -7.17 18.79
C ARG A 287 5.73 -6.05 18.37
N LEU A 288 4.62 -5.89 19.08
CA LEU A 288 3.74 -4.73 18.92
C LEU A 288 4.38 -3.52 19.59
N ARG A 289 4.44 -2.41 18.87
CA ARG A 289 5.02 -1.16 19.35
C ARG A 289 4.18 0.04 18.93
N ALA A 290 4.23 1.10 19.72
CA ALA A 290 3.50 2.33 19.50
C ALA A 290 4.42 3.56 19.61
N TRP A 291 4.10 4.62 18.90
CA TRP A 291 4.84 5.88 18.92
C TRP A 291 3.87 7.07 18.88
N PRO A 292 3.97 8.05 19.80
CA PRO A 292 3.12 9.23 19.79
C PRO A 292 3.59 10.22 18.72
N SER A 293 2.77 10.46 17.70
CA SER A 293 3.14 11.36 16.59
C SER A 293 2.95 12.84 16.90
N SER A 294 2.06 13.17 17.85
CA SER A 294 1.74 14.54 18.22
C SER A 294 2.16 14.87 19.65
N SER A 295 2.83 16.02 19.81
CA SER A 295 3.16 16.64 21.10
C SER A 295 2.07 17.61 21.61
N LYS A 296 0.82 17.48 21.13
CA LYS A 296 -0.26 18.45 21.44
C LYS A 296 -1.48 17.75 22.01
N THR A 297 -1.42 17.48 23.31
CA THR A 297 -2.62 17.36 24.14
C THR A 297 -3.25 18.75 24.29
N THR A 298 -4.36 19.01 23.60
CA THR A 298 -5.29 20.03 24.07
C THR A 298 -5.98 19.47 25.30
N HIS A 299 -5.38 19.66 26.47
CA HIS A 299 -5.99 19.95 27.77
C HIS A 299 -4.83 20.33 28.70
N THR A 300 -5.08 21.36 29.50
CA THR A 300 -4.15 22.04 30.41
C THR A 300 -3.05 21.16 31.00
N ASP A 301 -1.82 21.61 30.78
CA ASP A 301 -0.61 21.25 31.53
C ASP A 301 -0.20 19.77 31.48
N GLN A 302 0.30 19.36 30.31
CA GLN A 302 1.53 18.57 30.18
C GLN A 302 1.92 18.53 28.70
N THR A 303 2.91 19.33 28.34
CA THR A 303 3.64 19.13 27.08
C THR A 303 4.26 17.74 27.14
N LEU A 304 3.69 16.77 26.42
CA LEU A 304 4.47 15.63 25.95
C LEU A 304 5.49 16.18 24.98
N ARG A 305 6.59 16.71 25.53
CA ARG A 305 7.82 17.01 24.80
C ARG A 305 8.16 15.75 24.00
N TRP A 306 8.77 15.93 22.84
CA TRP A 306 9.32 14.92 21.91
C TRP A 306 10.31 13.90 22.56
N GLN A 307 10.00 13.35 23.72
CA GLN A 307 10.90 12.60 24.59
C GLN A 307 11.10 11.16 24.15
N SER A 308 10.50 10.74 23.04
CA SER A 308 10.90 9.51 22.39
C SER A 308 10.72 9.58 20.89
N ALA A 309 11.80 9.87 20.17
CA ALA A 309 12.00 9.43 18.78
C ALA A 309 12.14 7.89 18.68
N ARG A 310 11.69 7.16 19.71
CA ARG A 310 11.80 5.72 19.83
C ARG A 310 10.42 5.13 19.99
N TRP A 311 10.26 3.95 19.40
CA TRP A 311 9.12 3.10 19.64
C TRP A 311 9.01 2.72 21.13
N GLN A 312 7.79 2.76 21.64
CA GLN A 312 7.42 2.14 22.92
C GLN A 312 6.93 0.73 22.63
N THR A 313 7.51 -0.26 23.30
CA THR A 313 7.00 -1.64 23.24
C THR A 313 5.64 -1.68 23.93
N VAL A 314 4.63 -2.22 23.26
CA VAL A 314 3.32 -2.51 23.85
C VAL A 314 3.35 -3.91 24.46
N THR A 315 3.67 -4.93 23.64
CA THR A 315 3.82 -6.31 24.09
C THR A 315 4.56 -7.16 23.05
N GLN A 316 4.99 -8.34 23.45
CA GLN A 316 5.34 -9.43 22.54
C GLN A 316 4.04 -10.12 22.10
N LEU A 317 3.86 -10.29 20.79
CA LEU A 317 2.74 -11.00 20.20
C LEU A 317 3.07 -12.48 20.08
N GLU A 318 2.23 -13.31 20.67
CA GLU A 318 2.22 -14.74 20.44
C GLU A 318 1.14 -15.09 19.41
N PRO A 319 1.38 -16.06 18.51
CA PRO A 319 0.34 -16.53 17.61
C PRO A 319 -0.90 -16.97 18.38
N PRO A 320 -2.11 -16.60 17.91
CA PRO A 320 -3.34 -16.87 18.64
C PRO A 320 -3.72 -18.36 18.66
N THR A 321 -3.27 -19.13 17.66
CA THR A 321 -3.39 -20.59 17.61
C THR A 321 -2.13 -21.22 17.00
N GLN A 322 -2.01 -22.55 17.06
CA GLN A 322 -0.90 -23.29 16.43
C GLN A 322 -0.90 -23.19 14.90
N ALA A 323 -2.03 -22.84 14.29
CA ALA A 323 -2.16 -22.67 12.85
C ALA A 323 -1.81 -21.25 12.40
N HIS A 324 -1.21 -20.41 13.25
CA HIS A 324 -0.79 -19.05 12.92
C HIS A 324 0.68 -18.85 13.28
N HIS A 325 1.38 -17.99 12.53
CA HIS A 325 2.81 -17.74 12.80
C HIS A 325 3.22 -16.27 12.74
N SER A 326 2.71 -15.48 11.79
CA SER A 326 3.24 -14.14 11.54
C SER A 326 2.15 -13.08 11.44
N PRO A 327 2.17 -12.05 12.30
CA PRO A 327 1.27 -10.92 12.15
C PRO A 327 1.73 -10.05 10.97
N SER A 328 0.80 -9.68 10.10
CA SER A 328 1.10 -9.06 8.80
C SER A 328 0.51 -7.66 8.61
N ARG A 329 -0.58 -7.34 9.33
CA ARG A 329 -1.27 -6.04 9.27
C ARG A 329 -1.90 -5.67 10.60
N ILE A 330 -2.18 -4.38 10.77
CA ILE A 330 -2.92 -3.87 11.92
C ILE A 330 -3.94 -2.81 11.49
N ALA A 331 -5.02 -2.71 12.24
CA ALA A 331 -5.96 -1.58 12.22
C ALA A 331 -6.35 -1.23 13.66
N ILE A 332 -6.59 0.05 13.94
CA ILE A 332 -6.97 0.53 15.28
C ILE A 332 -8.35 1.16 15.16
N SER A 333 -9.23 0.87 16.12
CA SER A 333 -10.56 1.47 16.14
C SER A 333 -10.48 2.99 16.42
N PRO A 334 -11.36 3.81 15.82
CA PRO A 334 -11.40 5.25 16.08
C PRO A 334 -11.49 5.64 17.57
N ASP A 335 -12.20 4.85 18.38
CA ASP A 335 -12.31 5.03 19.83
C ASP A 335 -11.08 4.58 20.63
N ASN A 336 -10.08 4.00 19.96
CA ASN A 336 -8.84 3.45 20.52
C ASN A 336 -9.04 2.28 21.51
N ARG A 337 -10.19 1.60 21.45
CA ARG A 337 -10.49 0.46 22.34
C ARG A 337 -10.18 -0.90 21.74
N HIS A 338 -9.89 -0.96 20.45
CA HIS A 338 -9.65 -2.22 19.76
C HIS A 338 -8.49 -2.10 18.76
N LEU A 339 -7.71 -3.18 18.66
CA LEU A 339 -6.71 -3.42 17.63
C LEU A 339 -7.08 -4.70 16.89
N ALA A 340 -7.23 -4.63 15.57
CA ALA A 340 -7.31 -5.80 14.73
C ALA A 340 -5.91 -6.14 14.21
N ILE A 341 -5.50 -7.41 14.30
CA ILE A 341 -4.26 -7.93 13.73
C ILE A 341 -4.61 -9.01 12.73
N VAL A 342 -4.02 -8.93 11.53
CA VAL A 342 -4.10 -10.01 10.53
C VAL A 342 -2.93 -10.96 10.74
N TRP A 343 -3.22 -12.24 10.98
CA TRP A 343 -2.23 -13.30 11.14
C TRP A 343 -2.16 -14.17 9.89
N ALA A 344 -0.94 -14.49 9.45
CA ALA A 344 -0.69 -15.54 8.46
C ALA A 344 -0.75 -16.92 9.13
N ARG A 345 -1.33 -17.88 8.42
CA ARG A 345 -1.49 -19.28 8.82
C ARG A 345 -0.33 -20.17 8.42
#